data_AF-A0A2D5EMR7-F1
#
_entry.id   AF-A0A2D5EMR7-F1
#
_cell.length_a   1.000
_cell.length_b   1.000
_cell.length_c   1.000
_cell.angle_alpha   90.00
_cell.angle_beta   90.00
_cell.angle_gamma   90.00
#
_symmetry.space_group_name_H-M   'P 1'
#
loop_
_entity.id
_entity.type
_entity.pdbx_description
1 polymer ?
#
loop_
_entity_poly.entity_id
_entity_poly.type
_entity_poly.pdbx_seq_one_letter_code
_entity_poly.pdbx_strand_id
1 'polypeptide(L)'
;GGVKQVREIVAEAEKRRRRTGKRTLLFVDEIHRFNKAQQDALLPHVEDGTVTLIGATTENPSFAVNAALLSRARVFRLEALSPEEVEELLRRALGDAERGLPDAKVDDEALEALAVASRGDARRALTVLEALAADGRPVDVDAVSQAFESKTLLYDKAGEEHYNVVSAFIKSMRGSDPDAAIYWMMRMLEAGEDPLFVLRRLVIFASEDIGNADPRALQVAVAADQAFRRLGMPEGLHPMAQCCTYLAVAPKSNASYMAFLGAQKDVRDRGALPVPLKLRNAPTKAMKAWGYGGGYRYPHDEGGHATGETYLPDELAGRRYYHPTANGLEARIRERLARLRGESDPSDD
;
A
#
# COMPACT_ATOMS: atom_id res chain seq x y z
N GLY A 1 -6.36 -12.77 21.22
CA GLY A 1 -5.18 -11.89 21.30
C GLY A 1 -5.54 -10.51 21.81
N GLY A 2 -6.00 -10.41 23.06
CA GLY A 2 -6.30 -9.12 23.69
C GLY A 2 -5.22 -8.69 24.69
N VAL A 3 -5.20 -7.42 25.08
CA VAL A 3 -4.35 -6.88 26.17
C VAL A 3 -4.44 -7.74 27.45
N LYS A 4 -5.61 -8.33 27.70
CA LYS A 4 -5.88 -9.22 28.84
C LYS A 4 -5.02 -10.49 28.82
N GLN A 5 -4.87 -11.16 27.68
CA GLN A 5 -4.04 -12.37 27.55
C GLN A 5 -2.56 -12.07 27.79
N VAL A 6 -2.06 -10.96 27.25
CA VAL A 6 -0.67 -10.51 27.48
C VAL A 6 -0.42 -10.29 28.97
N ARG A 7 -1.34 -9.62 29.66
CA ARG A 7 -1.24 -9.38 31.11
C ARG A 7 -1.29 -10.68 31.93
N GLU A 8 -2.13 -11.64 31.54
CA GLU A 8 -2.22 -12.94 32.21
C GLU A 8 -0.90 -13.73 32.08
N ILE A 9 -0.32 -13.77 30.87
CA ILE A 9 0.96 -14.45 30.61
C ILE A 9 2.09 -13.82 31.43
N VAL A 10 2.14 -12.49 31.47
CA VAL A 10 3.12 -11.75 32.26
C VAL A 10 2.95 -11.98 33.76
N ALA A 11 1.72 -11.96 34.27
CA ALA A 11 1.45 -12.21 35.68
C ALA A 11 1.90 -13.63 36.11
N GLU A 12 1.76 -14.61 35.22
CA GLU A 12 2.28 -15.96 35.46
C GLU A 12 3.81 -16.00 35.43
N ALA A 13 4.44 -15.27 34.51
CA ALA A 13 5.90 -15.10 34.47
C ALA A 13 6.44 -14.48 35.76
N GLU A 14 5.77 -13.46 36.31
CA GLU A 14 6.13 -12.84 37.60
C GLU A 14 6.03 -13.83 38.76
N LYS A 15 4.92 -14.58 38.85
CA LYS A 15 4.73 -15.61 39.89
C LYS A 15 5.82 -16.67 39.80
N ARG A 16 6.14 -17.14 38.59
CA ARG A 16 7.19 -18.14 38.35
C ARG A 16 8.56 -17.62 38.76
N ARG A 17 8.89 -16.37 38.41
CA ARG A 17 10.15 -15.72 38.82
C ARG A 17 10.26 -15.63 40.33
N ARG A 18 9.19 -15.21 41.02
CA ARG A 18 9.15 -15.12 42.50
C ARG A 18 9.30 -16.48 43.19
N ARG A 19 8.66 -17.53 42.65
CA ARG A 19 8.67 -18.87 43.27
C ARG A 19 9.94 -19.67 42.99
N THR A 20 10.52 -19.53 41.81
CA THR A 20 11.57 -20.45 41.31
C THR A 20 12.88 -19.76 40.97
N GLY A 21 12.92 -18.42 40.96
CA GLY A 21 14.07 -17.64 40.47
C GLY A 21 14.33 -17.75 38.96
N LYS A 22 13.56 -18.56 38.23
CA LYS A 22 13.73 -18.78 36.80
C LYS A 22 13.21 -17.59 35.99
N ARG A 23 14.00 -17.17 35.01
CA ARG A 23 13.60 -16.18 34.00
C ARG A 23 12.65 -16.80 32.99
N THR A 24 11.81 -15.98 32.36
CA THR A 24 10.84 -16.41 31.34
C THR A 24 11.18 -15.78 30.00
N LEU A 25 11.24 -16.59 28.95
CA LEU A 25 11.31 -16.12 27.57
C LEU A 25 9.88 -16.03 27.02
N LEU A 26 9.48 -14.85 26.58
CA LEU A 26 8.20 -14.59 25.95
C LEU A 26 8.41 -14.49 24.44
N PHE A 27 8.02 -15.54 23.71
CA PHE A 27 8.02 -15.53 22.25
C PHE A 27 6.68 -15.01 21.74
N VAL A 28 6.71 -13.97 20.92
CA VAL A 28 5.53 -13.38 20.27
C VAL A 28 5.72 -13.51 18.77
N ASP A 29 4.99 -14.45 18.18
CA ASP A 29 4.91 -14.58 16.73
C ASP A 29 4.05 -13.44 16.15
N GLU A 30 4.41 -12.96 14.96
CA GLU A 30 3.72 -11.87 14.27
C GLU A 30 3.47 -10.64 15.15
N ILE A 31 4.52 -10.14 15.82
CA ILE A 31 4.43 -9.02 16.76
C ILE A 31 3.84 -7.74 16.13
N HIS A 32 3.92 -7.59 14.81
CA HIS A 32 3.30 -6.52 14.03
C HIS A 32 1.76 -6.48 14.18
N ARG A 33 1.11 -7.61 14.50
CA ARG A 33 -0.35 -7.66 14.71
C ARG A 33 -0.78 -7.02 16.02
N PHE A 34 0.15 -6.73 16.92
CA PHE A 34 -0.17 -6.06 18.18
C PHE A 34 -0.36 -4.58 17.93
N ASN A 35 -1.49 -4.04 18.38
CA ASN A 35 -1.68 -2.60 18.38
C ASN A 35 -0.72 -1.92 19.37
N LYS A 36 -0.57 -0.60 19.25
CA LYS A 36 0.33 0.19 20.09
C LYS A 36 0.11 -0.01 21.60
N ALA A 37 -1.14 -0.09 22.05
CA ALA A 37 -1.45 -0.29 23.47
C ALA A 37 -1.03 -1.68 23.99
N GLN A 38 -1.11 -2.72 23.15
CA GLN A 38 -0.62 -4.06 23.48
C GLN A 38 0.90 -4.11 23.56
N GLN A 39 1.58 -3.42 22.65
CA GLN A 39 3.04 -3.29 22.65
C GLN A 39 3.53 -2.48 23.87
N ASP A 40 2.88 -1.35 24.18
CA ASP A 40 3.22 -0.53 25.34
C ASP A 40 3.03 -1.30 26.66
N ALA A 41 2.04 -2.20 26.73
CA ALA A 41 1.81 -3.03 27.90
C ALA A 41 2.93 -4.04 28.20
N LEU A 42 3.80 -4.36 27.23
CA LEU A 42 4.95 -5.25 27.43
C LEU A 42 6.17 -4.53 28.04
N LEU A 43 6.30 -3.21 27.83
CA LEU A 43 7.50 -2.45 28.16
C LEU A 43 7.97 -2.61 29.61
N PRO A 44 7.12 -2.43 30.65
CA PRO A 44 7.59 -2.49 32.04
C PRO A 44 8.22 -3.83 32.39
N HIS A 45 7.71 -4.91 31.79
CA HIS A 45 8.09 -6.28 32.07
C HIS A 45 9.34 -6.72 31.30
N VAL A 46 9.65 -6.04 30.20
CA VAL A 46 10.94 -6.18 29.50
C VAL A 46 12.01 -5.40 30.27
N GLU A 47 11.68 -4.20 30.75
CA GLU A 47 12.61 -3.32 31.48
C GLU A 47 13.05 -3.89 32.84
N ASP A 48 12.10 -4.44 33.61
CA ASP A 48 12.39 -5.03 34.93
C ASP A 48 12.94 -6.48 34.86
N GLY A 49 13.09 -7.00 33.64
CA GLY A 49 13.60 -8.34 33.34
C GLY A 49 12.67 -9.49 33.75
N THR A 50 11.38 -9.21 33.95
CA THR A 50 10.36 -10.25 34.21
C THR A 50 10.24 -11.20 33.03
N VAL A 51 10.29 -10.67 31.80
CA VAL A 51 10.35 -11.45 30.57
C VAL A 51 11.51 -11.01 29.67
N THR A 52 12.14 -11.98 29.01
CA THR A 52 12.97 -11.73 27.83
C THR A 52 12.08 -11.88 26.60
N LEU A 53 11.80 -10.77 25.92
CA LEU A 53 10.94 -10.75 24.74
C LEU A 53 11.73 -11.18 23.49
N ILE A 54 11.20 -12.15 22.74
CA ILE A 54 11.58 -12.44 21.37
C ILE A 54 10.35 -12.22 20.50
N GLY A 55 10.37 -11.18 19.67
CA GLY A 55 9.34 -10.92 18.67
C GLY A 55 9.77 -11.44 17.31
N ALA A 56 8.90 -12.17 16.62
CA ALA A 56 9.07 -12.51 15.22
C ALA A 56 8.09 -11.70 14.36
N THR A 57 8.53 -11.31 13.16
CA THR A 57 7.72 -10.58 12.18
C THR A 57 8.31 -10.77 10.80
N THR A 58 7.45 -10.87 9.78
CA THR A 58 7.85 -10.77 8.37
C THR A 58 7.93 -9.31 7.88
N GLU A 59 7.29 -8.39 8.61
CA GLU A 59 7.35 -6.96 8.33
C GLU A 59 8.65 -6.29 8.82
N ASN A 60 9.01 -5.16 8.22
CA ASN A 60 10.11 -4.33 8.71
C ASN A 60 9.78 -3.81 10.14
N PRO A 61 10.59 -4.18 11.15
CA PRO A 61 10.30 -3.87 12.56
C PRO A 61 10.13 -2.37 12.81
N SER A 62 10.79 -1.51 12.03
CA SER A 62 10.76 -0.05 12.17
C SER A 62 9.37 0.57 11.97
N PHE A 63 8.49 -0.11 11.21
CA PHE A 63 7.12 0.33 10.96
C PHE A 63 6.11 -0.40 11.84
N ALA A 64 6.37 -1.69 12.09
CA ALA A 64 5.46 -2.60 12.79
C ALA A 64 5.54 -2.52 14.32
N VAL A 65 6.70 -2.14 14.87
CA VAL A 65 6.98 -2.16 16.30
C VAL A 65 7.21 -0.73 16.79
N ASN A 66 6.63 -0.39 17.94
CA ASN A 66 6.79 0.92 18.53
C ASN A 66 8.28 1.19 18.85
N ALA A 67 8.67 2.46 18.75
CA ALA A 67 10.07 2.86 18.96
C ALA A 67 10.58 2.51 20.37
N ALA A 68 9.68 2.45 21.36
CA ALA A 68 10.03 2.14 22.75
C ALA A 68 10.46 0.69 22.95
N LEU A 69 9.82 -0.29 22.30
CA LEU A 69 10.25 -1.68 22.35
C LEU A 69 11.51 -1.88 21.51
N LEU A 70 11.57 -1.27 20.33
CA LEU A 70 12.76 -1.35 19.46
C LEU A 70 14.01 -0.84 20.16
N SER A 71 13.93 0.23 20.95
CA SER A 71 15.09 0.75 21.68
C SER A 71 15.60 -0.17 22.78
N ARG A 72 14.85 -1.24 23.13
CA ARG A 72 15.19 -2.24 24.16
C ARG A 72 15.40 -3.64 23.57
N ALA A 73 15.24 -3.79 22.26
CA ALA A 73 15.40 -5.04 21.53
C ALA A 73 16.61 -4.98 20.59
N ARG A 74 17.21 -6.14 20.32
CA ARG A 74 18.16 -6.30 19.22
C ARG A 74 17.39 -6.82 18.01
N VAL A 75 17.59 -6.17 16.86
CA VAL A 75 16.97 -6.58 15.60
C VAL A 75 17.95 -7.50 14.85
N PHE A 76 17.50 -8.69 14.51
CA PHE A 76 18.22 -9.63 13.66
C PHE A 76 17.43 -9.80 12.36
N ARG A 77 18.11 -9.63 11.22
CA ARG A 77 17.54 -9.97 9.92
C ARG A 77 17.81 -11.45 9.66
N LEU A 78 16.76 -12.22 9.42
CA LEU A 78 16.85 -13.57 8.90
C LEU A 78 16.66 -13.53 7.40
N GLU A 79 17.43 -14.32 6.67
CA GLU A 79 17.31 -14.46 5.22
C GLU A 79 16.60 -15.77 4.90
N ALA A 80 15.94 -15.83 3.74
CA ALA A 80 15.35 -17.07 3.26
C ALA A 80 16.46 -18.10 3.03
N LEU A 81 16.17 -19.37 3.32
CA LEU A 81 17.13 -20.45 3.13
C LEU A 81 17.43 -20.65 1.64
N SER A 82 18.67 -21.00 1.33
CA SER A 82 19.02 -21.45 -0.02
C SER A 82 18.38 -22.82 -0.31
N PRO A 83 18.19 -23.19 -1.59
CA PRO A 83 17.69 -24.53 -1.94
C PRO A 83 18.51 -25.65 -1.28
N GLU A 84 19.83 -25.51 -1.22
CA GLU A 84 20.73 -26.49 -0.60
C GLU A 84 20.50 -26.60 0.92
N GLU A 85 20.27 -25.47 1.61
CA GLU A 85 19.95 -25.45 3.04
C GLU A 85 18.57 -26.07 3.34
N VAL A 86 17.58 -25.84 2.46
CA VAL A 86 16.27 -26.49 2.57
C VAL A 86 16.39 -27.99 2.32
N GLU A 87 17.16 -28.42 1.33
CA GLU A 87 17.40 -29.83 1.07
C GLU A 87 18.05 -30.53 2.28
N GLU A 88 19.06 -29.90 2.89
CA GLU A 88 19.69 -30.42 4.12
C GLU A 88 18.66 -30.57 5.25
N LEU A 89 17.77 -29.59 5.41
CA LEU A 89 16.68 -29.65 6.40
C LEU A 89 15.72 -30.81 6.11
N LEU A 90 15.34 -31.03 4.86
CA LEU A 90 14.44 -32.11 4.46
C LEU A 90 15.09 -33.48 4.68
N ARG A 91 16.36 -33.65 4.31
CA ARG A 91 17.13 -34.88 4.58
C ARG A 91 17.25 -35.15 6.07
N ARG A 92 17.43 -34.11 6.89
CA ARG A 92 17.43 -34.24 8.35
C ARG A 92 16.08 -34.70 8.89
N ALA A 93 14.97 -34.21 8.33
CA ALA A 93 13.63 -34.66 8.70
C ALA A 93 13.37 -36.12 8.30
N LEU A 94 13.90 -36.58 7.16
CA LEU A 94 13.82 -37.98 6.77
C LEU A 94 14.71 -38.89 7.63
N GLY A 95 15.84 -38.38 8.14
CA GLY A 95 16.77 -39.16 8.97
C GLY A 95 16.47 -39.20 10.48
N ASP A 96 15.55 -38.37 10.99
CA ASP A 96 15.24 -38.32 12.43
C ASP A 96 14.22 -39.42 12.82
N ALA A 97 14.69 -40.44 13.55
CA ALA A 97 13.87 -41.59 13.93
C ALA A 97 12.79 -41.30 15.00
N GLU A 98 12.90 -40.19 15.73
CA GLU A 98 11.99 -39.87 16.84
C GLU A 98 10.94 -38.82 16.43
N ARG A 99 11.34 -37.84 15.62
CA ARG A 99 10.51 -36.67 15.26
C ARG A 99 10.35 -36.47 13.76
N GLY A 100 10.97 -37.33 12.96
CA GLY A 100 11.02 -37.24 11.52
C GLY A 100 10.13 -38.26 10.81
N LEU A 101 10.49 -38.55 9.56
CA LEU A 101 9.77 -39.45 8.67
C LEU A 101 10.69 -40.56 8.12
N PRO A 102 11.25 -41.43 8.98
CA PRO A 102 12.26 -42.42 8.58
C PRO A 102 11.75 -43.49 7.61
N ASP A 103 10.44 -43.71 7.56
CA ASP A 103 9.80 -44.68 6.67
C ASP A 103 9.36 -44.08 5.33
N ALA A 104 9.50 -42.76 5.16
CA ALA A 104 9.12 -42.11 3.91
C ALA A 104 10.13 -42.45 2.80
N LYS A 105 9.60 -42.85 1.65
CA LYS A 105 10.40 -43.07 0.45
C LYS A 105 10.30 -41.81 -0.41
N VAL A 106 11.39 -41.08 -0.52
CA VAL A 106 11.44 -39.82 -1.27
C VAL A 106 12.64 -39.88 -2.19
N ASP A 107 12.40 -39.63 -3.47
CA ASP A 107 13.46 -39.61 -4.46
C ASP A 107 14.33 -38.35 -4.31
N ASP A 108 15.63 -38.43 -4.59
CA ASP A 108 16.55 -37.29 -4.45
C ASP A 108 16.14 -36.11 -5.35
N GLU A 109 15.66 -36.40 -6.57
CA GLU A 109 15.16 -35.36 -7.47
C GLU A 109 13.87 -34.69 -6.93
N ALA A 110 13.05 -35.44 -6.18
CA ALA A 110 11.86 -34.90 -5.54
C ALA A 110 12.22 -33.99 -4.36
N LEU A 111 13.28 -34.31 -3.60
CA LEU A 111 13.81 -33.44 -2.55
C LEU A 111 14.33 -32.12 -3.11
N GLU A 112 15.11 -32.18 -4.19
CA GLU A 112 15.62 -30.99 -4.88
C GLU A 112 14.45 -30.14 -5.41
N ALA A 113 13.48 -30.77 -6.08
CA ALA A 113 12.29 -30.08 -6.58
C ALA A 113 11.49 -29.42 -5.45
N LEU A 114 11.32 -30.11 -4.32
CA LEU A 114 10.62 -29.59 -3.14
C LEU A 114 11.38 -28.42 -2.51
N ALA A 115 12.71 -28.51 -2.41
CA ALA A 115 13.55 -27.46 -1.89
C ALA A 115 13.45 -26.18 -2.73
N VAL A 116 13.55 -26.30 -4.05
CA VAL A 116 13.39 -25.18 -4.99
C VAL A 116 11.97 -24.61 -4.93
N ALA A 117 10.94 -25.47 -4.92
CA ALA A 117 9.54 -25.05 -4.91
C ALA A 117 9.14 -24.33 -3.61
N SER A 118 9.80 -24.63 -2.48
CA SER A 118 9.57 -23.98 -1.19
C SER A 118 10.02 -22.52 -1.14
N ARG A 119 10.91 -22.10 -2.05
CA ARG A 119 11.49 -20.73 -2.11
C ARG A 119 12.11 -20.27 -0.79
N GLY A 120 12.79 -21.17 -0.09
CA GLY A 120 13.49 -20.89 1.16
C GLY A 120 12.61 -20.89 2.42
N ASP A 121 11.32 -21.26 2.30
CA ASP A 121 10.42 -21.45 3.45
C ASP A 121 10.50 -22.90 3.97
N ALA A 122 11.25 -23.07 5.06
CA ALA A 122 11.40 -24.33 5.79
C ALA A 122 10.06 -24.95 6.24
N ARG A 123 9.12 -24.12 6.74
CA ARG A 123 7.83 -24.62 7.24
C ARG A 123 7.03 -25.20 6.09
N ARG A 124 6.96 -24.48 4.97
CA ARG A 124 6.28 -24.93 3.75
C ARG A 124 6.88 -26.23 3.22
N ALA A 125 8.21 -26.30 3.13
CA ALA A 125 8.91 -27.49 2.66
C ALA A 125 8.57 -28.73 3.51
N LEU A 126 8.65 -28.61 4.84
CA LEU A 126 8.36 -29.69 5.78
C LEU A 126 6.88 -30.11 5.76
N THR A 127 5.94 -29.14 5.70
CA THR A 127 4.51 -29.46 5.65
C THR A 127 4.12 -30.18 4.37
N VAL A 128 4.69 -29.79 3.22
CA VAL A 128 4.44 -30.50 1.95
C VAL A 128 5.06 -31.90 1.99
N LEU A 129 6.28 -32.04 2.51
CA LEU A 129 6.92 -33.34 2.70
C LEU A 129 6.06 -34.28 3.55
N GLU A 130 5.60 -33.79 4.70
CA GLU A 130 4.74 -34.54 5.62
C GLU A 130 3.43 -34.98 4.94
N ALA A 131 2.77 -34.07 4.22
CA ALA A 131 1.53 -34.37 3.51
C ALA A 131 1.72 -35.43 2.42
N LEU A 132 2.80 -35.35 1.63
CA LEU A 132 3.11 -36.31 0.58
C LEU A 132 3.52 -37.67 1.16
N ALA A 133 4.26 -37.68 2.26
CA ALA A 133 4.69 -38.89 2.95
C ALA A 133 3.55 -39.64 3.65
N ALA A 134 2.50 -38.93 4.09
CA ALA A 134 1.39 -39.51 4.83
C ALA A 134 0.63 -40.62 4.06
N ASP A 135 0.65 -40.58 2.73
CA ASP A 135 0.00 -41.56 1.86
C ASP A 135 0.76 -42.90 1.77
N GLY A 136 1.98 -42.99 2.33
CA GLY A 136 2.83 -44.19 2.29
C GLY A 136 3.34 -44.57 0.88
N ARG A 137 3.04 -43.74 -0.12
CA ARG A 137 3.53 -43.88 -1.50
C ARG A 137 4.91 -43.19 -1.62
N PRO A 138 5.77 -43.66 -2.53
CA PRO A 138 6.99 -42.92 -2.86
C PRO A 138 6.65 -41.50 -3.32
N VAL A 139 7.41 -40.53 -2.83
CA VAL A 139 7.30 -39.12 -3.19
C VAL A 139 8.25 -38.86 -4.36
N ASP A 140 7.66 -38.65 -5.54
CA ASP A 140 8.37 -38.33 -6.78
C ASP A 140 8.17 -36.84 -7.17
N VAL A 141 8.86 -36.42 -8.23
CA VAL A 141 8.82 -35.04 -8.73
C VAL A 141 7.41 -34.63 -9.18
N ASP A 142 6.61 -35.56 -9.70
CA ASP A 142 5.23 -35.29 -10.14
C ASP A 142 4.31 -35.01 -8.96
N ALA A 143 4.44 -35.77 -7.87
CA ALA A 143 3.70 -35.55 -6.63
C ALA A 143 4.05 -34.19 -6.00
N VAL A 144 5.34 -33.81 -6.02
CA VAL A 144 5.77 -32.48 -5.60
C VAL A 144 5.15 -31.41 -6.49
N SER A 145 5.21 -31.57 -7.82
CA SER A 145 4.64 -30.61 -8.77
C SER A 145 3.14 -30.39 -8.54
N GLN A 146 2.37 -31.47 -8.35
CA GLN A 146 0.94 -31.40 -8.04
C GLN A 146 0.65 -30.70 -6.70
N ALA A 147 1.48 -30.91 -5.68
CA ALA A 147 1.32 -30.26 -4.39
C ALA A 147 1.51 -28.73 -4.50
N PHE A 148 2.45 -28.26 -5.32
CA PHE A 148 2.72 -26.83 -5.53
C PHE A 148 1.86 -26.17 -6.61
N GLU A 149 1.27 -26.94 -7.53
CA GLU A 149 0.28 -26.46 -8.50
C GLU A 149 -1.00 -25.93 -7.82
N SER A 150 -1.24 -26.30 -6.55
CA SER A 150 -2.16 -25.57 -5.67
C SER A 150 -1.57 -24.18 -5.31
N LYS A 151 -1.63 -23.28 -6.30
CA LYS A 151 -1.03 -21.94 -6.31
C LYS A 151 -1.28 -21.17 -5.02
N THR A 152 -0.29 -21.16 -4.15
CA THR A 152 -0.12 -20.08 -3.16
C THR A 152 1.17 -19.38 -3.53
N LEU A 153 1.06 -18.40 -4.43
CA LEU A 153 2.10 -17.38 -4.61
C LEU A 153 2.33 -16.76 -3.23
N LEU A 154 3.56 -16.86 -2.72
CA LEU A 154 3.98 -16.16 -1.52
C LEU A 154 3.81 -14.66 -1.78
N TYR A 155 2.74 -14.12 -1.25
CA TYR A 155 2.49 -12.70 -1.22
C TYR A 155 2.14 -12.32 0.20
N ASP A 156 3.14 -11.75 0.85
CA ASP A 156 2.95 -11.16 2.16
C ASP A 156 2.18 -9.85 1.97
N LYS A 157 0.86 -9.92 2.15
CA LYS A 157 -0.06 -8.77 2.12
C LYS A 157 0.31 -7.67 3.12
N ALA A 158 1.19 -7.94 4.08
CA ALA A 158 1.63 -7.00 5.09
C ALA A 158 3.13 -6.64 4.99
N GLY A 159 3.87 -7.30 4.10
CA GLY A 159 5.32 -7.19 3.99
C GLY A 159 5.84 -6.12 3.01
N GLU A 160 7.16 -5.95 2.99
CA GLU A 160 7.89 -5.07 2.06
C GLU A 160 7.60 -5.39 0.59
N GLU A 161 7.44 -6.68 0.27
CA GLU A 161 7.20 -7.12 -1.11
C GLU A 161 5.82 -6.68 -1.64
N HIS A 162 4.79 -6.58 -0.80
CA HIS A 162 3.50 -5.98 -1.18
C HIS A 162 3.72 -4.54 -1.63
N TYR A 163 4.42 -3.72 -0.84
CA TYR A 163 4.72 -2.34 -1.19
C TYR A 163 5.58 -2.24 -2.45
N ASN A 164 6.55 -3.13 -2.65
CA ASN A 164 7.38 -3.17 -3.84
C ASN A 164 6.56 -3.47 -5.10
N VAL A 165 5.64 -4.44 -5.05
CA VAL A 165 4.79 -4.80 -6.18
C VAL A 165 3.80 -3.66 -6.50
N VAL A 166 3.16 -3.07 -5.49
CA VAL A 166 2.26 -1.91 -5.67
C VAL A 166 3.03 -0.72 -6.23
N SER A 167 4.24 -0.48 -5.73
CA SER A 167 5.14 0.57 -6.21
C SER A 167 5.51 0.36 -7.67
N ALA A 168 5.87 -0.87 -8.05
CA ALA A 168 6.19 -1.25 -9.43
C ALA A 168 4.98 -1.06 -10.34
N PHE A 169 3.79 -1.51 -9.91
CA PHE A 169 2.53 -1.31 -10.63
C PHE A 169 2.25 0.16 -10.96
N ILE A 170 2.32 1.04 -9.95
CA ILE A 170 2.10 2.48 -10.14
C ILE A 170 3.18 3.10 -11.02
N LYS A 171 4.46 2.74 -10.81
CA LYS A 171 5.57 3.27 -11.60
C LYS A 171 5.50 2.82 -13.05
N SER A 172 5.07 1.59 -13.34
CA SER A 172 4.85 1.11 -14.70
C SER A 172 3.75 1.89 -15.41
N MET A 173 2.60 2.10 -14.75
CA MET A 173 1.56 2.97 -15.32
C MET A 173 2.05 4.40 -15.53
N ARG A 174 2.79 4.98 -14.57
CA ARG A 174 3.37 6.34 -14.67
C ARG A 174 4.38 6.45 -15.81
N GLY A 175 5.21 5.41 -15.97
CA GLY A 175 6.18 5.26 -17.05
C GLY A 175 5.56 4.94 -18.41
N SER A 176 4.24 4.81 -18.46
CA SER A 176 3.48 4.48 -19.67
C SER A 176 3.83 3.13 -20.30
N ASP A 177 4.11 2.15 -19.44
CA ASP A 177 4.36 0.75 -19.82
C ASP A 177 3.13 -0.11 -19.48
N PRO A 178 2.22 -0.37 -20.44
CA PRO A 178 1.01 -1.15 -20.21
C PRO A 178 1.30 -2.63 -19.94
N ASP A 179 2.38 -3.18 -20.49
CA ASP A 179 2.75 -4.59 -20.36
C ASP A 179 3.27 -4.87 -18.94
N ALA A 180 4.16 -4.01 -18.43
CA ALA A 180 4.62 -4.10 -17.05
C ALA A 180 3.48 -3.79 -16.06
N ALA A 181 2.63 -2.80 -16.36
CA ALA A 181 1.51 -2.45 -15.50
C ALA A 181 0.52 -3.62 -15.34
N ILE A 182 0.13 -4.27 -16.43
CA ILE A 182 -0.79 -5.41 -16.36
C ILE A 182 -0.14 -6.61 -15.66
N TYR A 183 1.15 -6.85 -15.88
CA TYR A 183 1.89 -7.90 -15.18
C TYR A 183 1.89 -7.69 -13.67
N TRP A 184 2.25 -6.50 -13.19
CA TRP A 184 2.27 -6.22 -11.75
C TRP A 184 0.87 -6.26 -11.14
N MET A 185 -0.15 -5.81 -11.87
CA MET A 185 -1.55 -5.93 -11.44
C MET A 185 -1.95 -7.40 -11.24
N MET A 186 -1.68 -8.25 -12.23
CA MET A 186 -2.01 -9.67 -12.15
C MET A 186 -1.17 -10.38 -11.08
N ARG A 187 0.12 -10.00 -10.93
CA ARG A 187 0.97 -10.52 -9.86
C ARG A 187 0.36 -10.27 -8.48
N MET A 188 -0.22 -9.09 -8.23
CA MET A 188 -0.93 -8.80 -6.96
C MET A 188 -2.21 -9.63 -6.81
N LEU A 189 -2.99 -9.79 -7.88
CA LEU A 189 -4.28 -10.49 -7.81
C LEU A 189 -4.12 -12.00 -7.64
N GLU A 190 -3.19 -12.63 -8.35
CA GLU A 190 -2.85 -14.06 -8.21
C GLU A 190 -2.23 -14.37 -6.84
N ALA A 191 -1.56 -13.37 -6.26
CA ALA A 191 -1.08 -13.35 -4.90
C ALA A 191 -2.17 -13.18 -3.82
N GLY A 192 -3.41 -12.96 -4.25
CA GLY A 192 -4.57 -12.82 -3.38
C GLY A 192 -4.83 -11.42 -2.86
N GLU A 193 -4.14 -10.36 -3.36
CA GLU A 193 -4.44 -8.96 -3.01
C GLU A 193 -5.94 -8.65 -3.16
N ASP A 194 -6.48 -7.79 -2.28
CA ASP A 194 -7.86 -7.33 -2.40
C ASP A 194 -8.06 -6.61 -3.75
N PRO A 195 -8.91 -7.09 -4.67
CA PRO A 195 -9.14 -6.40 -5.93
C PRO A 195 -9.66 -4.97 -5.74
N LEU A 196 -10.41 -4.71 -4.65
CA LEU A 196 -10.86 -3.37 -4.32
C LEU A 196 -9.69 -2.46 -3.91
N PHE A 197 -8.59 -3.01 -3.38
CA PHE A 197 -7.36 -2.26 -3.14
C PHE A 197 -6.73 -1.80 -4.46
N VAL A 198 -6.60 -2.71 -5.43
CA VAL A 198 -6.06 -2.40 -6.77
C VAL A 198 -6.93 -1.34 -7.47
N LEU A 199 -8.26 -1.48 -7.40
CA LEU A 199 -9.21 -0.49 -7.96
C LEU A 199 -9.09 0.89 -7.30
N ARG A 200 -8.93 0.95 -5.97
CA ARG A 200 -8.65 2.22 -5.27
C ARG A 200 -7.36 2.87 -5.81
N ARG A 201 -6.32 2.08 -6.07
CA ARG A 201 -5.06 2.58 -6.65
C ARG A 201 -5.23 3.10 -8.08
N LEU A 202 -6.02 2.43 -8.91
CA LEU A 202 -6.36 2.91 -10.27
C LEU A 202 -7.11 4.25 -10.23
N VAL A 203 -8.08 4.41 -9.33
CA VAL A 203 -8.84 5.67 -9.16
C VAL A 203 -7.94 6.81 -8.70
N ILE A 204 -7.05 6.56 -7.74
CA ILE A 204 -6.05 7.55 -7.29
C ILE A 204 -5.15 7.94 -8.47
N PHE A 205 -4.60 6.96 -9.18
CA PHE A 205 -3.70 7.17 -10.32
C PHE A 205 -4.34 8.05 -11.40
N ALA A 206 -5.62 7.80 -11.73
CA ALA A 206 -6.35 8.59 -12.71
C ALA A 206 -6.39 10.10 -12.38
N SER A 207 -6.40 10.45 -11.09
CA SER A 207 -6.41 11.86 -10.64
C SER A 207 -5.01 12.42 -10.37
N GLU A 208 -4.09 11.59 -9.87
CA GLU A 208 -2.74 11.99 -9.47
C GLU A 208 -1.78 12.12 -10.65
N ASP A 209 -1.81 11.15 -11.57
CA ASP A 209 -0.78 10.97 -12.61
C ASP A 209 -1.29 11.28 -14.03
N ILE A 210 -2.60 11.35 -14.24
CA ILE A 210 -3.23 11.73 -15.52
C ILE A 210 -3.96 13.08 -15.39
N GLY A 211 -4.79 13.23 -14.35
CA GLY A 211 -5.44 14.49 -14.03
C GLY A 211 -6.26 15.05 -15.20
N ASN A 212 -6.08 16.34 -15.49
CA ASN A 212 -6.81 17.01 -16.55
C ASN A 212 -6.21 16.79 -17.95
N ALA A 213 -5.09 16.06 -18.08
CA ALA A 213 -4.55 15.71 -19.39
C ALA A 213 -5.50 14.76 -20.13
N ASP A 214 -6.19 13.89 -19.39
CA ASP A 214 -7.37 13.17 -19.86
C ASP A 214 -8.38 12.94 -18.72
N PRO A 215 -9.35 13.86 -18.52
CA PRO A 215 -10.33 13.78 -17.45
C PRO A 215 -11.23 12.52 -17.49
N ARG A 216 -11.29 11.84 -18.64
CA ARG A 216 -12.04 10.58 -18.78
C ARG A 216 -11.38 9.43 -18.03
N ALA A 217 -10.08 9.50 -17.74
CA ALA A 217 -9.37 8.48 -16.97
C ALA A 217 -10.05 8.18 -15.63
N LEU A 218 -10.51 9.22 -14.92
CA LEU A 218 -11.24 9.03 -13.65
C LEU A 218 -12.58 8.32 -13.88
N GLN A 219 -13.29 8.66 -14.96
CA GLN A 219 -14.56 8.00 -15.30
C GLN A 219 -14.33 6.53 -15.65
N VAL A 220 -13.28 6.20 -16.40
CA VAL A 220 -12.88 4.83 -16.73
C VAL A 220 -12.57 4.04 -15.46
N ALA A 221 -11.78 4.61 -14.54
CA ALA A 221 -11.43 3.96 -13.28
C ALA A 221 -12.65 3.73 -12.35
N VAL A 222 -13.54 4.71 -12.24
CA VAL A 222 -14.78 4.58 -11.48
C VAL A 222 -15.73 3.56 -12.11
N ALA A 223 -15.85 3.56 -13.44
CA ALA A 223 -16.65 2.57 -14.16
C ALA A 223 -16.12 1.15 -13.97
N ALA A 224 -14.79 0.98 -13.94
CA ALA A 224 -14.15 -0.30 -13.66
C ALA A 224 -14.42 -0.77 -12.22
N ASP A 225 -14.36 0.10 -11.21
CA ASP A 225 -14.74 -0.25 -9.82
C ASP A 225 -16.21 -0.67 -9.73
N GLN A 226 -17.12 0.08 -10.38
CA GLN A 226 -18.55 -0.26 -10.39
C GLN A 226 -18.83 -1.57 -11.13
N ALA A 227 -18.18 -1.80 -12.27
CA ALA A 227 -18.29 -3.03 -13.03
C ALA A 227 -17.78 -4.22 -12.21
N PHE A 228 -16.60 -4.09 -11.58
CA PHE A 228 -16.06 -5.12 -10.71
C PHE A 228 -17.01 -5.48 -9.56
N ARG A 229 -17.57 -4.48 -8.86
CA ARG A 229 -18.53 -4.72 -7.76
C ARG A 229 -19.80 -5.44 -8.20
N ARG A 230 -20.18 -5.32 -9.47
CA ARG A 230 -21.36 -6.01 -10.03
C ARG A 230 -21.03 -7.43 -10.50
N LEU A 231 -19.83 -7.63 -11.05
CA LEU A 231 -19.43 -8.90 -11.67
C LEU A 231 -18.80 -9.86 -10.65
N GLY A 232 -17.99 -9.35 -9.72
CA GLY A 232 -17.17 -10.19 -8.84
C GLY A 232 -16.01 -10.85 -9.59
N MET A 233 -15.29 -11.76 -8.93
CA MET A 233 -14.25 -12.56 -9.56
C MET A 233 -14.83 -13.86 -10.14
N PRO A 234 -14.33 -14.37 -11.29
CA PRO A 234 -13.20 -13.84 -12.07
C PRO A 234 -13.56 -12.76 -13.12
N GLU A 235 -14.82 -12.57 -13.48
CA GLU A 235 -15.23 -11.70 -14.61
C GLU A 235 -14.86 -10.22 -14.41
N GLY A 236 -14.74 -9.78 -13.16
CA GLY A 236 -14.28 -8.45 -12.78
C GLY A 236 -12.83 -8.14 -13.21
N LEU A 237 -12.04 -9.16 -13.57
CA LEU A 237 -10.70 -8.96 -14.15
C LEU A 237 -10.75 -8.23 -15.49
N HIS A 238 -11.79 -8.44 -16.31
CA HIS A 238 -11.90 -7.81 -17.63
C HIS A 238 -11.95 -6.27 -17.55
N PRO A 239 -12.87 -5.64 -16.78
CA PRO A 239 -12.89 -4.19 -16.64
C PRO A 239 -11.65 -3.65 -15.90
N MET A 240 -11.07 -4.42 -14.97
CA MET A 240 -9.81 -4.03 -14.31
C MET A 240 -8.65 -3.94 -15.30
N ALA A 241 -8.48 -4.96 -16.15
CA ALA A 241 -7.43 -5.01 -17.17
C ALA A 241 -7.59 -3.89 -18.21
N GLN A 242 -8.83 -3.65 -18.65
CA GLN A 242 -9.14 -2.54 -19.56
C GLN A 242 -8.78 -1.19 -18.94
N CYS A 243 -9.12 -0.98 -17.67
CA CYS A 243 -8.78 0.25 -16.96
C CYS A 243 -7.27 0.42 -16.80
N CYS A 244 -6.56 -0.61 -16.33
CA CYS A 244 -5.11 -0.60 -16.14
C CYS A 244 -4.38 -0.18 -17.42
N THR A 245 -4.67 -0.85 -18.53
CA THR A 245 -4.03 -0.55 -19.82
C THR A 245 -4.39 0.82 -20.35
N TYR A 246 -5.64 1.28 -20.20
CA TYR A 246 -6.06 2.65 -20.54
C TYR A 246 -5.25 3.70 -19.76
N LEU A 247 -5.15 3.56 -18.44
CA LEU A 247 -4.43 4.51 -17.59
C LEU A 247 -2.92 4.49 -17.89
N ALA A 248 -2.36 3.33 -18.19
CA ALA A 248 -0.96 3.21 -18.59
C ALA A 248 -0.65 4.03 -19.85
N VAL A 249 -1.50 4.03 -20.88
CA VAL A 249 -1.22 4.76 -22.14
C VAL A 249 -1.78 6.19 -22.19
N ALA A 250 -2.58 6.60 -21.21
CA ALA A 250 -3.15 7.95 -21.15
C ALA A 250 -2.07 9.05 -21.02
N PRO A 251 -2.30 10.26 -21.56
CA PRO A 251 -1.37 11.37 -21.39
C PRO A 251 -1.21 11.71 -19.90
N LYS A 252 0.04 11.85 -19.44
CA LYS A 252 0.35 12.05 -18.02
C LYS A 252 0.37 13.52 -17.63
N SER A 253 -0.21 13.84 -16.48
CA SER A 253 -0.06 15.13 -15.83
C SER A 253 -0.37 15.02 -14.33
N ASN A 254 0.55 15.53 -13.52
CA ASN A 254 0.35 15.70 -12.08
C ASN A 254 0.00 17.15 -11.70
N ALA A 255 -0.34 18.01 -12.67
CA ALA A 255 -0.55 19.44 -12.43
C ALA A 255 -1.67 19.73 -11.41
N SER A 256 -2.77 18.97 -11.46
CA SER A 256 -3.88 19.11 -10.52
C SER A 256 -3.49 18.65 -9.10
N TYR A 257 -2.71 17.57 -9.00
CA TYR A 257 -2.18 17.06 -7.75
C TYR A 257 -1.22 18.06 -7.09
N MET A 258 -0.29 18.63 -7.87
CA MET A 258 0.63 19.66 -7.38
C MET A 258 -0.11 20.94 -6.95
N ALA A 259 -1.18 21.32 -7.65
CA ALA A 259 -2.02 22.45 -7.26
C ALA A 259 -2.68 22.23 -5.89
N PHE A 260 -3.23 21.03 -5.66
CA PHE A 260 -3.79 20.63 -4.38
C PHE A 260 -2.76 20.69 -3.25
N LEU A 261 -1.56 20.12 -3.46
CA LEU A 261 -0.49 20.14 -2.45
C LEU A 261 -0.05 21.57 -2.11
N GLY A 262 0.10 22.42 -3.13
CA GLY A 262 0.47 23.83 -2.96
C GLY A 262 -0.56 24.61 -2.14
N ALA A 263 -1.84 24.46 -2.46
CA ALA A 263 -2.92 25.11 -1.72
C ALA A 263 -3.02 24.58 -0.27
N GLN A 264 -2.91 23.26 -0.08
CA GLN A 264 -2.92 22.64 1.25
C GLN A 264 -1.77 23.16 2.12
N LYS A 265 -0.58 23.33 1.56
CA LYS A 265 0.57 23.90 2.26
C LYS A 265 0.29 25.34 2.72
N ASP A 266 -0.19 26.19 1.81
CA ASP A 266 -0.44 27.60 2.17
C ASP A 266 -1.54 27.74 3.24
N VAL A 267 -2.57 26.89 3.22
CA VAL A 267 -3.60 26.86 4.28
C VAL A 267 -3.02 26.43 5.63
N ARG A 268 -2.11 25.44 5.64
CA ARG A 268 -1.44 24.99 6.88
C ARG A 268 -0.53 26.07 7.46
N ASP A 269 0.22 26.76 6.59
CA ASP A 269 1.23 27.73 7.02
C ASP A 269 0.62 29.08 7.42
N ARG A 270 -0.47 29.49 6.77
CA ARG A 270 -1.06 30.83 6.92
C ARG A 270 -2.38 30.84 7.70
N GLY A 271 -2.94 29.67 7.98
CA GLY A 271 -4.21 29.53 8.67
C GLY A 271 -5.40 30.01 7.84
N ALA A 272 -6.47 30.43 8.52
CA ALA A 272 -7.74 30.80 7.91
C ALA A 272 -7.76 32.26 7.45
N LEU A 273 -7.11 32.55 6.32
CA LEU A 273 -7.16 33.88 5.71
C LEU A 273 -8.60 34.32 5.44
N PRO A 274 -8.94 35.61 5.64
CA PRO A 274 -10.30 36.08 5.50
C PRO A 274 -10.76 36.02 4.03
N VAL A 275 -12.00 35.59 3.81
CA VAL A 275 -12.64 35.69 2.50
C VAL A 275 -12.80 37.17 2.12
N PRO A 276 -12.36 37.62 0.93
CA PRO A 276 -12.56 38.99 0.45
C PRO A 276 -14.02 39.43 0.54
N LEU A 277 -14.30 40.68 0.96
CA LEU A 277 -15.67 41.17 1.15
C LEU A 277 -16.55 41.00 -0.11
N LYS A 278 -15.97 41.26 -1.28
CA LYS A 278 -16.62 41.08 -2.59
C LYS A 278 -17.05 39.64 -2.89
N LEU A 279 -16.51 38.63 -2.21
CA LEU A 279 -16.88 37.22 -2.36
C LEU A 279 -17.78 36.70 -1.23
N ARG A 280 -18.04 37.52 -0.20
CA ARG A 280 -18.89 37.10 0.92
C ARG A 280 -20.37 37.13 0.52
N ASN A 281 -21.12 36.13 0.98
CA ASN A 281 -22.56 36.12 0.83
C ASN A 281 -23.20 37.24 1.68
N ALA A 282 -24.18 37.94 1.11
CA ALA A 282 -24.86 39.08 1.75
C ALA A 282 -26.39 38.93 1.76
N PRO A 283 -26.94 37.90 2.44
CA PRO A 283 -28.38 37.61 2.42
C PRO A 283 -29.20 38.64 3.23
N THR A 284 -28.61 39.30 4.22
CA THR A 284 -29.32 40.27 5.08
C THR A 284 -29.01 41.72 4.71
N LYS A 285 -29.91 42.64 5.07
CA LYS A 285 -29.68 44.09 4.89
C LYS A 285 -28.46 44.59 5.67
N ALA A 286 -28.24 44.06 6.87
CA ALA A 286 -27.08 44.40 7.69
C ALA A 286 -25.76 43.99 7.01
N MET A 287 -25.69 42.78 6.46
CA MET A 287 -24.49 42.31 5.74
C MET A 287 -24.19 43.14 4.49
N LYS A 288 -25.22 43.55 3.74
CA LYS A 288 -25.05 44.48 2.61
C LYS A 288 -24.54 45.84 3.07
N ALA A 289 -25.05 46.36 4.19
CA ALA A 289 -24.57 47.61 4.79
C ALA A 289 -23.11 47.52 5.26
N TRP A 290 -22.63 46.33 5.64
CA TRP A 290 -21.23 46.05 5.98
C TRP A 290 -20.33 45.81 4.75
N GLY A 291 -20.86 46.00 3.53
CA GLY A 291 -20.09 45.86 2.29
C GLY A 291 -19.91 44.42 1.80
N TYR A 292 -20.63 43.44 2.36
CA TYR A 292 -20.54 42.06 1.89
C TYR A 292 -21.12 41.95 0.48
N GLY A 293 -20.43 41.24 -0.41
CA GLY A 293 -20.78 41.13 -1.83
C GLY A 293 -20.63 42.44 -2.60
N GLY A 294 -20.26 43.54 -1.94
CA GLY A 294 -19.98 44.82 -2.59
C GLY A 294 -18.77 44.71 -3.50
N GLY A 295 -18.90 45.14 -4.76
CA GLY A 295 -17.84 45.05 -5.75
C GLY A 295 -17.64 43.66 -6.37
N TYR A 296 -18.56 42.72 -6.14
CA TYR A 296 -18.56 41.45 -6.88
C TYR A 296 -18.82 41.71 -8.37
N ARG A 297 -17.90 41.26 -9.22
CA ARG A 297 -18.06 41.30 -10.67
C ARG A 297 -18.57 39.95 -11.16
N TYR A 298 -19.81 39.94 -11.64
CA TYR A 298 -20.48 38.71 -12.08
C TYR A 298 -20.00 38.32 -13.49
N PRO A 299 -19.25 37.22 -13.67
CA PRO A 299 -18.59 36.93 -14.94
C PRO A 299 -19.54 36.81 -16.14
N HIS A 300 -20.78 36.37 -15.95
CA HIS A 300 -21.74 36.22 -17.06
C HIS A 300 -22.18 37.56 -17.66
N ASP A 301 -22.15 38.66 -16.88
CA ASP A 301 -22.43 40.01 -17.38
C ASP A 301 -21.22 40.59 -18.14
N GLU A 302 -20.06 39.93 -18.05
CA GLU A 302 -18.79 40.36 -18.63
C GLU A 302 -18.25 39.36 -19.68
N GLY A 303 -19.15 38.65 -20.38
CA GLY A 303 -18.75 37.72 -21.46
C GLY A 303 -18.11 36.41 -20.96
N GLY A 304 -18.30 36.07 -19.68
CA GLY A 304 -17.89 34.81 -19.06
C GLY A 304 -16.60 34.88 -18.24
N HIS A 305 -15.94 36.04 -18.16
CA HIS A 305 -14.73 36.23 -17.35
C HIS A 305 -14.55 37.69 -16.91
N ALA A 306 -14.46 37.92 -15.60
CA ALA A 306 -14.14 39.24 -15.05
C ALA A 306 -12.62 39.50 -15.13
N THR A 307 -12.18 40.14 -16.22
CA THR A 307 -10.75 40.44 -16.46
C THR A 307 -10.18 41.30 -15.34
N GLY A 308 -8.99 40.93 -14.84
CA GLY A 308 -8.30 41.63 -13.75
C GLY A 308 -8.85 41.36 -12.34
N GLU A 309 -9.89 40.51 -12.20
CA GLU A 309 -10.48 40.17 -10.92
C GLU A 309 -9.59 39.20 -10.11
N THR A 310 -9.43 39.46 -8.80
CA THR A 310 -8.71 38.57 -7.88
C THR A 310 -9.68 37.84 -6.95
N TYR A 311 -9.59 36.51 -6.90
CA TYR A 311 -10.46 35.69 -6.06
C TYR A 311 -9.79 35.18 -4.78
N LEU A 312 -8.45 35.16 -4.76
CA LEU A 312 -7.69 34.80 -3.56
C LEU A 312 -7.70 35.97 -2.55
N PRO A 313 -7.48 35.69 -1.25
CA PRO A 313 -7.17 36.71 -0.26
C PRO A 313 -5.99 37.57 -0.71
N ASP A 314 -5.94 38.83 -0.26
CA ASP A 314 -4.91 39.80 -0.67
C ASP A 314 -3.49 39.30 -0.38
N GLU A 315 -3.30 38.57 0.71
CA GLU A 315 -2.01 37.96 1.10
C GLU A 315 -1.54 36.84 0.15
N LEU A 316 -2.45 36.33 -0.69
CA LEU A 316 -2.19 35.33 -1.73
C LEU A 316 -2.36 35.93 -3.14
N ALA A 317 -2.41 37.26 -3.26
CA ALA A 317 -2.51 37.92 -4.55
C ALA A 317 -1.37 37.47 -5.49
N GLY A 318 -1.72 37.12 -6.73
CA GLY A 318 -0.76 36.62 -7.73
C GLY A 318 -0.31 35.17 -7.55
N ARG A 319 -0.67 34.49 -6.46
CA ARG A 319 -0.35 33.07 -6.27
C ARG A 319 -1.02 32.21 -7.34
N ARG A 320 -0.26 31.27 -7.90
CA ARG A 320 -0.73 30.29 -8.88
C ARG A 320 -0.45 28.90 -8.34
N TYR A 321 -1.49 28.08 -8.28
CA TYR A 321 -1.39 26.69 -7.85
C TYR A 321 -1.40 25.74 -9.05
N TYR A 322 -2.27 26.01 -10.02
CA TYR A 322 -2.46 25.14 -11.16
C TYR A 322 -1.64 25.61 -12.36
N HIS A 323 -0.71 24.76 -12.76
CA HIS A 323 0.21 24.93 -13.90
C HIS A 323 -0.04 23.79 -14.90
N PRO A 324 -1.02 23.92 -15.81
CA PRO A 324 -1.32 22.87 -16.77
C PRO A 324 -0.12 22.56 -17.67
N THR A 325 0.04 21.28 -18.00
CA THR A 325 1.10 20.80 -18.89
C THR A 325 0.75 21.01 -20.36
N ALA A 326 1.64 20.60 -21.26
CA ALA A 326 1.36 20.50 -22.69
C ALA A 326 0.69 19.18 -23.09
N ASN A 327 0.42 18.29 -22.13
CA ASN A 327 -0.03 16.93 -22.43
C ASN A 327 -1.55 16.87 -22.54
N GLY A 328 -2.03 16.16 -23.57
CA GLY A 328 -3.46 15.89 -23.76
C GLY A 328 -4.31 17.17 -23.79
N LEU A 329 -5.43 17.15 -23.06
CA LEU A 329 -6.34 18.30 -22.99
C LEU A 329 -5.78 19.49 -22.21
N GLU A 330 -4.72 19.31 -21.40
CA GLU A 330 -4.13 20.44 -20.66
C GLU A 330 -3.47 21.47 -21.57
N ALA A 331 -3.02 21.11 -22.77
CA ALA A 331 -2.52 22.07 -23.75
C ALA A 331 -3.54 23.20 -24.02
N ARG A 332 -4.79 22.82 -24.30
CA ARG A 332 -5.90 23.77 -24.51
C ARG A 332 -6.27 24.54 -23.25
N ILE A 333 -6.16 23.91 -22.08
CA ILE A 333 -6.38 24.57 -20.79
C ILE A 333 -5.30 25.63 -20.56
N ARG A 334 -4.04 25.33 -20.87
CA ARG A 334 -2.90 26.24 -20.79
C ARG A 334 -3.11 27.46 -21.67
N GLU A 335 -3.42 27.25 -22.96
CA GLU A 335 -3.73 28.31 -23.94
C GLU A 335 -4.88 29.20 -23.45
N ARG A 336 -5.98 28.60 -22.99
CA ARG A 336 -7.12 29.35 -22.46
C ARG A 336 -6.72 30.19 -21.25
N LEU A 337 -5.97 29.62 -20.30
CA LEU A 337 -5.54 30.35 -19.11
C LEU A 337 -4.57 31.48 -19.44
N ALA A 338 -3.64 31.28 -20.39
CA ALA A 338 -2.73 32.33 -20.86
C ALA A 338 -3.53 33.51 -21.45
N ARG A 339 -4.49 33.22 -22.34
CA ARG A 339 -5.38 34.23 -22.93
C ARG A 339 -6.18 35.00 -21.88
N LEU A 340 -6.76 34.31 -20.90
CA LEU A 340 -7.53 34.96 -19.83
C LEU A 340 -6.64 35.83 -18.92
N ARG A 341 -5.35 35.52 -18.83
CA ARG A 341 -4.36 36.28 -18.04
C ARG A 341 -3.70 37.41 -18.83
N GLY A 342 -3.96 37.52 -20.14
CA GLY A 342 -3.28 38.47 -21.02
C GLY A 342 -1.80 38.14 -21.22
N GLU A 343 -1.41 36.87 -21.11
CA GLU A 343 -0.06 36.37 -21.38
C GLU A 343 0.08 36.03 -22.86
N SER A 344 1.24 36.31 -23.46
CA SER A 344 1.57 35.88 -24.83
C SER A 344 1.56 34.35 -24.94
N ASP A 345 1.13 33.84 -26.09
CA ASP A 345 0.88 32.41 -26.28
C ASP A 345 2.20 31.62 -26.12
N PRO A 346 2.31 30.68 -25.16
CA PRO A 346 3.52 29.89 -24.95
C PRO A 346 3.74 28.83 -26.04
N SER A 347 3.14 28.98 -27.22
CA SER A 347 3.41 28.20 -28.44
C SER A 347 4.37 28.93 -29.40
N ASP A 348 4.75 30.17 -29.09
CA ASP A 348 5.64 31.01 -29.90
C ASP A 348 7.14 30.89 -29.49
N ASP A 349 7.50 30.02 -28.54
CA ASP A 349 8.88 29.71 -28.10
C ASP A 349 9.23 28.21 -28.25
#